data_AF-A0A3L7XUQ0-F1
#
_entry.id   AF-A0A3L7XUQ0-F1
#
_cell.length_a   1.000
_cell.length_b   1.000
_cell.length_c   1.000
_cell.angle_alpha   90.00
_cell.angle_beta   90.00
_cell.angle_gamma   90.00
#
_symmetry.space_group_name_H-M   'P 1'
#
loop_
_entity.id
_entity.type
_entity.pdbx_description
1 polymer ?
#
loop_
_entity_poly.entity_id
_entity_poly.type
_entity_poly.pdbx_seq_one_letter_code
_entity_poly.pdbx_strand_id
1 'polypeptide(L)'
;MARRSQAAPAALKIVPLPGQWQAFRNGELAASGLTAALATAGAAAAPKESAFLLQHPAEPSAPELPELCDTIARALPAAALPVTWLTGGAVRDALLGAPVHDLDYVTGSDALKTARAVARQLGADFYVLDEQRG
;
A
#
# COMPACT_ATOMS: atom_id res chain seq x y z
N MET A 1 -0.92 -14.72 47.89
CA MET A 1 -0.92 -13.68 46.84
C MET A 1 -1.61 -14.23 45.60
N ALA A 2 -2.91 -13.96 45.43
CA ALA A 2 -3.64 -14.39 44.24
C ALA A 2 -3.33 -13.44 43.08
N ARG A 3 -2.74 -13.94 41.99
CA ARG A 3 -2.61 -13.19 40.74
C ARG A 3 -4.02 -12.90 40.22
N ARG A 4 -4.43 -11.63 40.21
CA ARG A 4 -5.60 -11.19 39.45
C ARG A 4 -5.37 -11.62 37.99
N SER A 5 -6.17 -12.56 37.48
CA SER A 5 -6.21 -12.78 36.04
C SER A 5 -6.79 -11.53 35.41
N GLN A 6 -5.96 -10.81 34.66
CA GLN A 6 -6.44 -9.73 33.82
C GLN A 6 -7.17 -10.40 32.66
N ALA A 7 -8.46 -10.11 32.51
CA ALA A 7 -9.23 -10.60 31.37
C ALA A 7 -8.51 -10.18 30.08
N ALA A 8 -8.45 -11.08 29.09
CA ALA A 8 -7.94 -10.74 27.77
C ALA A 8 -8.70 -9.50 27.26
N PRO A 9 -8.00 -8.47 26.72
CA PRO A 9 -8.67 -7.28 26.23
C PRO A 9 -9.71 -7.70 25.19
N ALA A 10 -10.92 -7.14 25.28
CA ALA A 10 -11.96 -7.36 24.29
C ALA A 10 -11.40 -7.03 22.89
N ALA A 11 -11.77 -7.84 21.90
CA ALA A 11 -11.34 -7.63 20.52
C ALA A 11 -11.61 -6.17 20.11
N LEU A 12 -10.55 -5.48 19.69
CA LEU A 12 -10.60 -4.09 19.24
C LEU A 12 -11.59 -3.98 18.08
N LYS A 13 -12.71 -3.29 18.29
CA LYS A 13 -13.65 -2.98 17.21
C LYS A 13 -13.16 -1.74 16.49
N ILE A 14 -12.27 -1.94 15.52
CA ILE A 14 -11.79 -0.87 14.64
C ILE A 14 -12.89 -0.61 13.60
N VAL A 15 -13.54 0.55 13.70
CA VAL A 15 -14.42 1.06 12.65
C VAL A 15 -13.58 1.94 11.74
N PRO A 16 -13.24 1.52 10.51
CA PRO A 16 -12.40 2.32 9.63
C PRO A 16 -13.09 3.66 9.30
N LEU A 17 -12.43 4.77 9.62
CA LEU A 17 -12.82 6.12 9.20
C LEU A 17 -11.68 6.67 8.35
N PRO A 18 -11.71 6.48 7.02
CA PRO A 18 -10.62 6.90 6.14
C PRO A 18 -10.26 8.37 6.33
N GLY A 19 -8.97 8.66 6.41
CA GLY A 19 -8.44 10.02 6.51
C GLY A 19 -8.62 10.66 7.89
N GLN A 20 -9.09 9.91 8.89
CA GLN A 20 -9.21 10.38 10.26
C GLN A 20 -8.21 9.68 11.20
N TRP A 21 -7.78 10.45 12.18
CA TRP A 21 -7.16 9.95 13.39
C TRP A 21 -8.26 9.48 14.34
N GLN A 22 -8.05 8.33 14.96
CA GLN A 22 -8.96 7.70 15.90
C GLN A 22 -8.25 7.47 17.22
N ALA A 23 -8.86 7.92 18.32
CA ALA A 23 -8.40 7.68 19.66
C ALA A 23 -9.21 6.54 20.29
N PHE A 24 -8.53 5.47 20.70
CA PHE A 24 -9.15 4.30 21.31
C PHE A 24 -8.84 4.22 22.81
N ARG A 25 -9.82 3.78 23.59
CA ARG A 25 -9.70 3.52 25.04
C ARG A 25 -10.40 2.22 25.39
N ASN A 26 -9.72 1.33 26.11
CA ASN A 26 -10.25 0.01 26.51
C ASN A 26 -10.85 -0.81 25.35
N GLY A 27 -10.31 -0.64 24.14
CA GLY A 27 -10.77 -1.33 22.93
C GLY A 27 -11.95 -0.68 22.20
N GLU A 28 -12.46 0.45 22.69
CA GLU A 28 -13.56 1.21 22.10
C GLU A 28 -13.09 2.56 21.55
N LEU A 29 -13.76 3.05 20.49
CA LEU A 29 -13.48 4.35 19.90
C LEU A 29 -13.97 5.46 20.84
N ALA A 30 -13.04 6.25 21.38
CA ALA A 30 -13.34 7.37 22.28
C ALA A 30 -13.60 8.68 21.53
N ALA A 31 -12.84 8.93 20.45
CA ALA A 31 -13.03 10.10 19.59
C ALA A 31 -12.33 9.90 18.23
N SER A 32 -12.68 10.71 17.24
CA SER A 32 -11.94 10.83 15.98
C SER A 32 -11.74 12.29 15.60
N GLY A 33 -10.81 12.56 14.69
CA GLY A 33 -10.54 13.89 14.17
C GLY A 33 -9.66 13.88 12.94
N LEU A 34 -9.66 14.98 12.17
CA LEU A 34 -8.82 15.12 10.97
C LEU A 34 -7.32 15.14 11.29
N THR A 35 -6.95 15.40 12.55
CA THR A 35 -5.56 15.38 13.02
C THR A 35 -5.46 14.60 14.32
N ALA A 36 -4.25 14.11 14.62
CA ALA A 36 -3.92 13.46 15.89
C ALA A 36 -4.32 14.32 17.10
N ALA A 37 -4.08 15.64 17.01
CA ALA A 37 -4.41 16.60 18.06
C ALA A 37 -5.92 16.72 18.30
N LEU A 38 -6.73 16.76 17.24
CA LEU A 38 -8.19 16.83 17.35
C LEU A 38 -8.78 15.53 17.92
N ALA A 39 -8.29 14.38 17.47
CA ALA A 39 -8.70 13.08 18.02
C ALA A 39 -8.35 12.99 19.53
N THR A 40 -7.18 13.47 19.92
CA THR A 40 -6.74 13.50 21.33
C THR A 40 -7.60 14.46 22.17
N ALA A 41 -7.87 15.66 21.67
CA ALA A 41 -8.70 16.65 22.37
C ALA A 41 -10.13 16.15 22.59
N GLY A 42 -10.72 15.47 21.59
CA GLY A 42 -12.03 14.83 21.72
C GLY A 42 -12.03 13.71 22.77
N ALA A 43 -10.96 12.93 22.87
CA ALA A 43 -10.82 11.88 23.87
C ALA A 43 -10.54 12.41 25.30
N ALA A 44 -10.05 13.65 25.43
CA ALA A 44 -9.74 14.28 26.71
C ALA A 44 -10.99 14.66 27.55
N ALA A 45 -12.18 14.61 26.96
CA ALA A 45 -13.45 14.82 27.66
C ALA A 45 -13.81 13.66 28.63
N ALA A 46 -13.10 12.53 28.56
CA ALA A 46 -13.31 11.33 29.37
C ALA A 46 -12.09 11.04 30.28
N PRO A 47 -12.21 10.31 31.41
CA PRO A 47 -11.26 10.31 32.55
C PRO A 47 -9.80 9.93 32.22
N LYS A 48 -8.88 10.27 33.15
CA LYS A 48 -7.38 10.25 33.21
C LYS A 48 -6.57 9.13 32.55
N GLU A 49 -7.15 8.19 31.81
CA GLU A 49 -6.44 7.12 31.11
C GLU A 49 -5.97 7.55 29.72
N SER A 50 -4.78 7.10 29.34
CA SER A 50 -4.17 7.38 28.04
C SER A 50 -4.93 6.65 26.93
N ALA A 51 -5.38 7.38 25.91
CA ALA A 51 -5.87 6.79 24.66
C ALA A 51 -4.69 6.53 23.72
N PHE A 52 -4.77 5.48 22.90
CA PHE A 52 -3.84 5.29 21.79
C PHE A 52 -4.46 5.79 20.48
N LEU A 53 -3.62 6.34 19.61
CA LEU A 53 -4.03 6.90 18.33
C LEU A 53 -3.75 5.92 17.20
N LEU A 54 -4.75 5.72 16.36
CA LEU A 54 -4.64 4.99 15.10
C LEU A 54 -5.02 5.96 13.97
N GLN A 55 -4.16 6.11 12.97
CA GLN A 55 -4.50 6.83 11.76
C GLN A 55 -4.92 5.80 10.70
N HIS A 56 -6.15 5.92 10.21
CA HIS A 56 -6.48 5.31 8.94
C HIS A 56 -5.99 6.24 7.84
N PRO A 57 -5.14 5.78 6.91
CA PRO A 57 -4.87 6.59 5.73
C PRO A 57 -6.20 6.95 5.07
N ALA A 58 -6.28 8.13 4.46
CA ALA A 58 -7.36 8.39 3.51
C ALA A 58 -7.38 7.24 2.51
N GLU A 59 -8.56 6.90 1.98
CA GLU A 59 -8.67 6.02 0.82
C GLU A 59 -7.56 6.44 -0.15
N PRO A 60 -6.55 5.59 -0.41
CA PRO A 60 -5.39 6.04 -1.16
C PRO A 60 -5.91 6.48 -2.52
N SER A 61 -5.70 7.75 -2.86
CA SER A 61 -5.81 8.15 -4.25
C SER A 61 -4.86 7.25 -5.04
N ALA A 62 -5.30 6.79 -6.22
CA ALA A 62 -4.42 6.03 -7.09
C ALA A 62 -3.09 6.77 -7.21
N PRO A 63 -1.95 6.12 -6.91
CA PRO A 63 -0.68 6.81 -6.92
C PRO A 63 -0.36 7.25 -8.34
N GLU A 64 0.30 8.41 -8.47
CA GLU A 64 0.81 8.84 -9.77
C GLU A 64 1.91 7.87 -10.20
N LEU A 65 1.75 7.28 -11.38
CA LEU A 65 2.74 6.39 -11.98
C LEU A 65 3.54 7.15 -13.05
N PRO A 66 4.82 6.82 -13.27
CA PRO A 66 5.59 7.42 -14.36
C PRO A 66 4.94 7.19 -15.73
N GLU A 67 5.07 8.15 -16.65
CA GLU A 67 4.60 8.02 -18.05
C GLU A 67 5.18 6.80 -18.78
N LEU A 68 6.33 6.29 -18.30
CA LEU A 68 6.94 5.07 -18.80
C LEU A 68 6.02 3.85 -18.61
N CYS A 69 5.19 3.81 -17.57
CA CYS A 69 4.20 2.75 -17.38
C CYS A 69 3.20 2.67 -18.54
N ASP A 70 2.70 3.81 -19.03
CA ASP A 70 1.79 3.85 -20.19
C ASP A 70 2.50 3.48 -21.49
N THR A 71 3.78 3.82 -21.59
CA THR A 71 4.63 3.45 -22.72
C THR A 71 4.85 1.94 -22.77
N ILE A 72 5.14 1.31 -21.62
CA ILE A 72 5.26 -0.15 -21.49
C ILE A 72 3.91 -0.82 -21.73
N ALA A 73 2.81 -0.29 -21.18
CA ALA A 73 1.48 -0.86 -21.38
C ALA A 73 1.07 -0.91 -22.86
N ARG A 74 1.41 0.14 -23.64
CA ARG A 74 1.20 0.16 -25.10
C ARG A 74 2.15 -0.76 -25.87
N ALA A 75 3.30 -1.09 -25.28
CA ALA A 75 4.28 -2.00 -25.86
C ALA A 75 4.05 -3.47 -25.52
N LEU A 76 3.17 -3.76 -24.56
CA LEU A 76 2.81 -5.13 -24.21
C LEU A 76 2.00 -5.77 -25.35
N PRO A 77 2.25 -7.05 -25.67
CA PRO A 77 1.32 -7.83 -26.48
C PRO A 77 -0.09 -7.80 -25.86
N ALA A 78 -1.13 -7.71 -26.71
CA ALA A 78 -2.52 -7.61 -26.24
C ALA A 78 -2.94 -8.72 -25.27
N ALA A 79 -2.43 -9.95 -25.46
CA ALA A 79 -2.69 -11.08 -24.58
C ALA A 79 -1.93 -11.00 -23.23
N ALA A 80 -0.81 -10.27 -23.16
CA ALA A 80 -0.02 -10.10 -21.95
C ALA A 80 -0.51 -8.95 -21.07
N LEU A 81 -1.12 -7.92 -21.65
CA LEU A 81 -1.63 -6.74 -20.93
C LEU A 81 -2.55 -7.08 -19.73
N PRO A 82 -3.61 -7.92 -19.85
CA PRO A 82 -4.51 -8.19 -18.73
C PRO A 82 -3.91 -9.08 -17.64
N VAL A 83 -2.74 -9.67 -17.89
CA VAL A 83 -2.05 -10.59 -16.98
C VAL A 83 -0.67 -10.06 -16.58
N THR A 84 -0.44 -8.75 -16.68
CA THR A 84 0.82 -8.12 -16.30
C THR A 84 0.57 -7.04 -15.25
N TRP A 85 1.34 -7.07 -14.16
CA TRP A 85 1.18 -6.18 -13.02
C TRP A 85 2.50 -5.51 -12.67
N LEU A 86 2.46 -4.21 -12.37
CA LEU A 86 3.56 -3.51 -11.71
C LEU A 86 3.68 -4.02 -10.27
N THR A 87 4.90 -4.23 -9.81
CA THR A 87 5.17 -4.78 -8.47
C THR A 87 6.40 -4.13 -7.83
N GLY A 88 6.78 -4.61 -6.65
CA GLY A 88 8.07 -4.32 -6.04
C GLY A 88 8.26 -2.87 -5.61
N GLY A 89 9.49 -2.38 -5.81
CA GLY A 89 9.91 -1.05 -5.37
C GLY A 89 9.09 0.07 -6.01
N ALA A 90 8.73 -0.08 -7.28
CA ALA A 90 7.92 0.90 -8.01
C ALA A 90 6.57 1.18 -7.33
N VAL A 91 5.87 0.13 -6.89
CA VAL A 91 4.58 0.28 -6.20
C VAL A 91 4.76 0.94 -4.84
N ARG A 92 5.78 0.55 -4.07
CA ARG A 92 6.11 1.17 -2.79
C ARG A 92 6.38 2.66 -2.96
N ASP A 93 7.25 3.02 -3.90
CA ASP A 93 7.71 4.39 -4.07
C ASP A 93 6.57 5.28 -4.59
N ALA A 94 5.74 4.77 -5.51
CA ALA A 94 4.53 5.45 -5.97
C ALA A 94 3.51 5.70 -4.84
N LEU A 95 3.27 4.72 -3.96
CA LEU A 95 2.39 4.87 -2.80
C LEU A 95 2.92 5.87 -1.76
N LEU A 96 4.24 6.05 -1.68
CA LEU A 96 4.89 7.01 -0.80
C LEU A 96 5.04 8.40 -1.43
N GLY A 97 4.65 8.58 -2.71
CA GLY A 97 4.91 9.81 -3.46
C GLY A 97 6.41 10.08 -3.67
N ALA A 98 7.24 9.03 -3.62
CA ALA A 98 8.66 9.11 -3.90
C ALA A 98 8.95 8.92 -5.40
N PRO A 99 10.07 9.44 -5.93
CA PRO A 99 10.47 9.18 -7.30
C PRO A 99 10.62 7.68 -7.58
N VAL A 100 9.96 7.18 -8.62
CA VAL A 100 10.10 5.79 -9.09
C VAL A 100 11.23 5.74 -10.12
N HIS A 101 12.30 5.01 -9.80
CA HIS A 101 13.48 4.89 -10.65
C HIS A 101 13.45 3.68 -11.58
N ASP A 102 13.00 2.54 -11.05
CA ASP A 102 12.98 1.26 -11.76
C ASP A 102 11.55 0.69 -11.75
N LEU A 103 11.18 -0.03 -12.82
CA LEU A 103 9.86 -0.65 -12.97
C LEU A 103 9.99 -2.18 -13.01
N ASP A 104 9.44 -2.83 -11.99
CA ASP A 104 9.37 -4.29 -11.92
C ASP A 104 7.98 -4.77 -12.33
N TYR A 105 7.92 -5.74 -13.24
CA TYR A 105 6.68 -6.36 -13.68
C TYR A 105 6.65 -7.84 -13.38
N VAL A 106 5.49 -8.33 -12.96
CA VAL A 106 5.17 -9.76 -12.94
C VAL A 106 4.12 -10.01 -14.01
N THR A 107 4.23 -11.14 -14.72
CA THR A 107 3.25 -11.49 -15.75
C THR A 107 2.87 -12.96 -15.67
N GLY A 108 1.60 -13.26 -15.92
CA GLY A 108 1.11 -14.62 -16.13
C GLY A 108 1.40 -15.17 -17.53
N SER A 109 2.01 -14.35 -18.39
CA SER A 109 2.50 -14.76 -19.72
C SER A 109 3.94 -15.28 -19.66
N ASP A 110 4.48 -15.70 -20.81
CA ASP A 110 5.89 -16.03 -20.94
C ASP A 110 6.73 -14.74 -20.81
N ALA A 111 7.37 -14.57 -19.65
CA ALA A 111 8.05 -13.32 -19.28
C ALA A 111 9.16 -12.95 -20.26
N LEU A 112 9.97 -13.90 -20.72
CA LEU A 112 11.06 -13.65 -21.66
C LEU A 112 10.53 -13.24 -23.03
N LYS A 113 9.52 -13.94 -23.55
CA LYS A 113 8.89 -13.57 -24.84
C LYS A 113 8.22 -12.21 -24.75
N THR A 114 7.52 -11.93 -23.65
CA THR A 114 6.84 -10.65 -23.43
C THR A 114 7.87 -9.50 -23.33
N ALA A 115 8.91 -9.64 -22.51
CA ALA A 115 9.95 -8.64 -22.36
C ALA A 115 10.71 -8.39 -23.69
N ARG A 116 11.00 -9.43 -24.47
CA ARG A 116 11.61 -9.29 -25.79
C ARG A 116 10.70 -8.56 -26.78
N ALA A 117 9.39 -8.80 -26.75
CA ALA A 117 8.43 -8.11 -27.59
C ALA A 117 8.34 -6.62 -27.24
N VAL A 118 8.27 -6.31 -25.94
CA VAL A 118 8.31 -4.93 -25.43
C VAL A 118 9.59 -4.23 -25.88
N ALA A 119 10.76 -4.82 -25.64
CA ALA A 119 12.05 -4.24 -26.03
C ALA A 119 12.12 -3.96 -27.54
N ARG A 120 11.64 -4.91 -28.37
CA ARG A 120 11.57 -4.72 -29.82
C ARG A 120 10.66 -3.56 -30.22
N GLN A 121 9.51 -3.39 -29.57
CA GLN A 121 8.57 -2.32 -29.88
C GLN A 121 9.10 -0.95 -29.44
N LEU A 122 9.86 -0.90 -28.35
CA LEU A 122 10.49 0.31 -27.84
C LEU A 122 11.85 0.62 -28.48
N GLY A 123 12.40 -0.29 -29.29
CA GLY A 123 13.76 -0.16 -29.84
C GLY A 123 14.85 -0.23 -28.76
N ALA A 124 14.57 -0.92 -27.66
CA ALA A 124 15.46 -1.07 -26.52
C ALA A 124 16.25 -2.38 -26.57
N ASP A 125 17.35 -2.42 -25.81
CA ASP A 125 18.12 -3.64 -25.60
C ASP A 125 17.37 -4.63 -24.68
N PHE A 126 17.63 -5.93 -24.88
CA PHE A 126 17.05 -7.00 -24.09
C PHE A 126 18.15 -7.91 -23.55
N TYR A 127 18.13 -8.17 -22.24
CA TYR A 127 19.09 -9.03 -21.56
C TYR A 127 18.38 -9.98 -20.61
N VAL A 128 18.82 -11.24 -20.58
CA VAL A 128 18.35 -12.26 -19.63
C VAL A 128 19.37 -12.38 -18.52
N LEU A 129 18.96 -12.08 -17.28
CA LEU A 129 19.85 -12.11 -16.12
C LEU A 129 20.19 -13.54 -15.66
N ASP A 130 19.24 -14.47 -15.80
CA ASP A 130 19.41 -15.88 -15.45
C ASP A 130 18.71 -16.76 -16.48
N GLU A 131 19.48 -17.30 -17.43
CA GLU A 131 18.98 -18.16 -18.51
C GLU A 131 18.43 -19.49 -17.99
N GLN A 132 18.80 -19.93 -16.78
CA GLN A 132 18.34 -21.20 -16.22
C GLN A 132 17.00 -21.07 -15.49
N ARG A 133 16.62 -19.85 -15.10
CA ARG A 133 15.37 -19.56 -14.36
C ARG A 133 14.37 -18.70 -15.13
N GLY A 134 14.73 -18.28 -16.35
CA GLY A 134 13.90 -17.48 -17.26
C GLY A 134 12.91 -18.30 -18.08
#